data_AF-A0A2W6MVI3-F1
#
_entry.id   AF-A0A2W6MVI3-F1
#
_cell.length_a   1.000
_cell.length_b   1.000
_cell.length_c   1.000
_cell.angle_alpha   90.00
_cell.angle_beta   90.00
_cell.angle_gamma   90.00
#
_symmetry.space_group_name_H-M   'P 1'
#
loop_
_entity.id
_entity.type
_entity.pdbx_description
1 polymer ?
#
loop_
_entity_poly.entity_id
_entity_poly.type
_entity_poly.pdbx_seq_one_letter_code
_entity_poly.pdbx_strand_id
1 'polypeptide(L)'
;MRLEILDENSYILHGKLKELEDYFELKRLLLKHKNEQKKEINFYIPTAREINFYILGYFLKLARYDGFSFSFSLGSLSLYESFLRLGLHSFFKVVYEDLE
;
A
#
# COMPACT_ATOMS: atom_id res chain seq x y z
N MET A 1 4.82 11.92 -0.08
CA MET A 1 5.15 10.70 -0.83
C MET A 1 5.54 11.05 -2.26
N ARG A 2 6.35 10.23 -2.94
CA ARG A 2 6.45 10.22 -4.42
C ARG A 2 5.95 8.87 -4.92
N LEU A 3 4.88 8.89 -5.73
CA LEU A 3 4.34 7.73 -6.41
C LEU A 3 5.07 7.53 -7.75
N GLU A 4 5.60 6.33 -7.97
CA GLU A 4 6.22 5.92 -9.23
C GLU A 4 5.43 4.74 -9.80
N ILE A 5 5.12 4.80 -11.09
CA ILE A 5 4.29 3.80 -11.79
C ILE A 5 5.25 2.86 -12.52
N LEU A 6 5.21 1.57 -12.18
CA LEU A 6 5.97 0.54 -12.89
C LEU A 6 5.15 -0.03 -14.05
N ASP A 7 3.89 -0.37 -13.77
CA ASP A 7 2.92 -0.86 -14.73
C ASP A 7 1.50 -0.46 -14.31
N GLU A 8 0.48 -1.04 -14.95
CA GLU A 8 -0.91 -0.68 -14.66
C GLU A 8 -1.32 -0.92 -13.20
N ASN A 9 -0.77 -1.92 -12.52
CA ASN A 9 -1.18 -2.39 -11.20
C ASN A 9 -0.05 -2.29 -10.15
N SER A 10 1.17 -1.96 -10.57
CA SER A 10 2.36 -1.96 -9.74
C SER A 10 2.95 -0.55 -9.54
N TYR A 11 3.20 -0.19 -8.28
CA TYR A 11 3.60 1.15 -7.88
C TYR A 11 4.72 1.13 -6.85
N ILE A 12 5.70 2.03 -6.96
CA ILE A 12 6.66 2.30 -5.90
C ILE A 12 6.22 3.53 -5.11
N LEU A 13 6.12 3.39 -3.78
CA LEU A 13 5.79 4.46 -2.84
C LEU A 13 7.05 4.92 -2.11
N HIS A 14 7.64 6.02 -2.58
CA HIS A 14 8.85 6.59 -1.99
C HIS A 14 8.55 7.57 -0.86
N GLY A 15 9.43 7.60 0.14
CA GLY A 15 9.41 8.58 1.22
C GLY A 15 8.42 8.22 2.34
N LYS A 16 7.85 9.24 2.98
CA LYS A 16 6.90 9.06 4.09
C LYS A 16 5.48 8.89 3.53
N LEU A 17 4.72 7.96 4.11
CA LEU A 17 3.29 7.69 3.84
C LEU A 17 2.48 8.17 5.04
N LYS A 18 2.54 9.47 5.31
CA LYS A 18 2.08 10.03 6.59
C LYS A 18 1.13 11.21 6.46
N GLU A 19 1.17 11.90 5.33
CA GLU A 19 0.51 13.18 5.12
C GLU A 19 -0.86 12.98 4.47
N LEU A 20 -1.76 13.92 4.72
CA LEU A 20 -3.14 13.83 4.23
C LEU A 20 -3.18 13.87 2.69
N GLU A 21 -2.26 14.60 2.08
CA GLU A 21 -2.04 14.67 0.64
C GLU A 21 -1.70 13.28 0.06
N ASP A 22 -0.86 12.50 0.76
CA ASP A 22 -0.50 11.14 0.35
C ASP A 22 -1.76 10.25 0.27
N TYR A 23 -2.66 10.39 1.25
CA TYR A 23 -3.94 9.69 1.24
C TYR A 23 -4.82 10.09 0.07
N PHE A 24 -4.94 11.39 -0.24
CA PHE A 24 -5.77 11.83 -1.35
C PHE A 24 -5.24 11.35 -2.70
N GLU A 25 -3.91 11.32 -2.87
CA GLU A 25 -3.26 10.78 -4.05
C GLU A 25 -3.54 9.28 -4.21
N LEU A 26 -3.28 8.47 -3.18
CA LEU A 26 -3.55 7.02 -3.17
C LEU A 26 -5.03 6.71 -3.34
N LYS A 27 -5.91 7.50 -2.72
CA LYS A 27 -7.36 7.37 -2.88
C LYS A 27 -7.77 7.61 -4.33
N ARG A 28 -7.27 8.67 -4.98
CA ARG A 28 -7.58 8.95 -6.38
C ARG A 28 -7.13 7.81 -7.28
N LEU A 29 -5.92 7.29 -7.05
CA LEU A 29 -5.38 6.14 -7.77
C LEU A 29 -6.29 4.91 -7.63
N LEU A 30 -6.66 4.55 -6.40
CA LEU A 30 -7.45 3.35 -6.13
C LEU A 30 -8.92 3.48 -6.57
N LEU A 31 -9.48 4.70 -6.61
CA LEU A 31 -10.79 4.93 -7.24
C LEU A 31 -10.76 4.69 -8.74
N LYS A 32 -9.68 5.11 -9.43
CA LYS A 32 -9.52 4.85 -10.87
C LYS A 32 -9.51 3.34 -11.13
N HIS A 33 -8.70 2.61 -10.38
CA HIS A 33 -8.65 1.13 -10.40
C HIS A 33 -10.00 0.48 -10.17
N LYS A 34 -10.73 0.95 -9.16
CA LYS A 34 -12.08 0.46 -8.85
C LYS A 34 -13.02 0.63 -10.05
N ASN A 35 -12.98 1.77 -10.74
CA ASN A 35 -13.83 2.04 -11.90
C ASN A 35 -13.43 1.18 -13.12
N GLU A 36 -12.15 0.89 -13.27
CA GLU A 36 -11.60 0.02 -14.32
C GLU A 36 -11.74 -1.47 -13.99
N GLN A 37 -12.34 -1.82 -12.84
CA GLN A 37 -12.43 -3.19 -12.31
C GLN A 37 -11.07 -3.89 -12.11
N LYS A 38 -10.00 -3.11 -12.02
CA LYS A 38 -8.65 -3.58 -11.69
C LYS A 38 -8.51 -3.58 -10.18
N LYS A 39 -8.48 -4.77 -9.58
CA LYS A 39 -8.54 -4.95 -8.12
C LYS A 39 -7.28 -5.52 -7.51
N GLU A 40 -6.34 -5.96 -8.33
CA GLU A 40 -5.04 -6.46 -7.88
C GLU A 40 -4.05 -5.31 -7.93
N ILE A 41 -3.44 -4.97 -6.79
CA ILE A 41 -2.53 -3.84 -6.66
C ILE A 41 -1.25 -4.29 -5.95
N ASN A 42 -0.10 -3.95 -6.53
CA ASN A 42 1.20 -4.21 -5.95
C ASN A 42 1.84 -2.89 -5.54
N PHE A 43 2.24 -2.79 -4.27
CA PHE A 43 2.97 -1.66 -3.72
C PHE A 43 4.37 -2.10 -3.27
N TYR A 44 5.38 -1.43 -3.83
CA TYR A 44 6.76 -1.53 -3.39
C TYR A 44 7.06 -0.31 -2.51
N ILE A 45 7.49 -0.54 -1.29
CA ILE A 45 7.71 0.51 -0.29
C ILE A 45 9.15 0.39 0.22
N PRO A 46 10.13 0.95 -0.51
CA PRO A 46 11.54 0.71 -0.21
C PRO A 46 11.98 1.37 1.10
N THR A 47 11.55 2.61 1.34
CA THR A 47 12.16 3.46 2.40
C THR A 47 11.22 3.90 3.51
N ALA A 48 9.90 3.71 3.37
CA ALA A 48 8.96 4.18 4.39
C ALA A 48 9.09 3.34 5.67
N ARG A 49 9.19 4.01 6.83
CA ARG A 49 9.27 3.35 8.14
C ARG A 49 7.91 3.11 8.79
N GLU A 50 6.89 3.87 8.39
CA GLU A 50 5.52 3.76 8.86
C GLU A 50 4.55 4.22 7.77
N ILE A 51 3.29 3.79 7.91
CA ILE A 51 2.15 4.24 7.10
C ILE A 51 1.08 4.70 8.09
N ASN A 52 0.48 5.86 7.84
CA ASN A 52 -0.56 6.38 8.70
C ASN A 52 -1.81 5.47 8.72
N PHE A 53 -2.49 5.39 9.87
CA PHE A 53 -3.64 4.52 10.06
C PHE A 53 -4.82 4.83 9.14
N TYR A 54 -5.03 6.08 8.73
CA TYR A 54 -6.11 6.36 7.78
C TYR A 54 -5.84 5.82 6.37
N ILE A 55 -4.57 5.73 5.95
CA ILE A 55 -4.17 5.09 4.68
C ILE A 55 -4.39 3.57 4.80
N LEU A 56 -3.88 2.96 5.88
CA LEU A 56 -4.08 1.53 6.14
C LEU A 56 -5.56 1.15 6.26
N GLY A 57 -6.34 1.97 6.97
CA GLY A 57 -7.78 1.79 7.11
C GLY A 57 -8.52 1.86 5.78
N TYR A 58 -8.05 2.72 4.86
CA TYR A 58 -8.61 2.79 3.52
C TYR A 58 -8.27 1.55 2.68
N PHE A 59 -7.03 1.07 2.73
CA PHE A 59 -6.65 -0.20 2.08
C PHE A 59 -7.45 -1.38 2.64
N LEU A 60 -7.62 -1.45 3.97
CA LEU A 60 -8.44 -2.48 4.61
C LEU A 60 -9.90 -2.42 4.17
N LYS A 61 -10.47 -1.21 4.07
CA LYS A 61 -11.84 -1.03 3.55
C LYS A 61 -11.95 -1.62 2.14
N LEU A 62 -11.04 -1.27 1.25
CA LEU A 62 -11.06 -1.73 -0.14
C LEU A 62 -10.88 -3.24 -0.24
N ALA A 63 -9.98 -3.82 0.56
CA ALA A 63 -9.76 -5.26 0.57
C ALA A 63 -11.01 -6.03 1.06
N ARG A 64 -11.64 -5.56 2.14
CA ARG A 64 -12.78 -6.26 2.75
C ARG A 64 -14.10 -6.05 2.02
N TYR A 65 -14.35 -4.86 1.49
CA TYR A 65 -15.67 -4.49 0.98
C TYR A 65 -15.71 -4.29 -0.53
N ASP A 66 -14.58 -3.97 -1.16
CA ASP A 66 -14.51 -3.68 -2.60
C ASP A 66 -13.82 -4.80 -3.40
N GLY A 67 -13.29 -5.82 -2.71
CA GLY A 67 -12.67 -7.01 -3.30
C GLY A 67 -11.26 -6.76 -3.84
N PHE A 68 -10.55 -5.75 -3.32
CA PHE A 68 -9.16 -5.50 -3.69
C PHE A 68 -8.24 -6.58 -3.10
N SER A 69 -7.24 -6.98 -3.87
CA SER A 69 -6.12 -7.81 -3.43
C SER A 69 -4.86 -6.96 -3.44
N PHE A 70 -4.29 -6.72 -2.27
CA PHE A 70 -3.07 -5.92 -2.13
C PHE A 70 -1.86 -6.80 -1.84
N SER A 71 -0.78 -6.55 -2.57
CA SER A 71 0.56 -7.05 -2.26
C SER A 71 1.47 -5.90 -1.85
N PHE A 72 2.20 -6.06 -0.76
CA PHE A 72 3.18 -5.09 -0.25
C PHE A 72 4.56 -5.73 -0.16
N SER A 73 5.52 -5.24 -0.94
CA SER A 73 6.96 -5.51 -0.77
C SER A 73 7.58 -4.37 0.03
N LEU A 74 8.03 -4.66 1.25
CA LEU A 74 8.48 -3.67 2.22
C LEU A 74 10.00 -3.75 2.41
N GLY A 75 10.70 -2.65 2.11
CA GLY A 75 12.16 -2.53 2.32
C GLY A 75 12.55 -2.20 3.77
N SER A 76 11.61 -1.73 4.57
CA SER A 76 11.83 -1.44 5.99
C SER A 76 11.39 -2.59 6.88
N LEU A 77 12.34 -3.21 7.61
CA LEU A 77 12.03 -4.25 8.61
C LEU A 77 11.06 -3.74 9.68
N SER A 78 11.24 -2.50 10.15
CA SER A 78 10.33 -1.91 11.16
C SER A 78 8.90 -1.74 10.65
N LEU A 79 8.74 -1.43 9.34
CA LEU A 79 7.42 -1.34 8.73
C LEU A 79 6.80 -2.73 8.57
N TYR A 80 7.58 -3.71 8.12
CA TYR A 80 7.15 -5.10 7.99
C TYR A 80 6.67 -5.67 9.33
N GLU A 81 7.45 -5.52 10.39
CA GLU A 81 7.04 -5.94 11.73
C GLU A 81 5.77 -5.22 12.20
N SER A 82 5.58 -3.96 11.83
CA SER A 82 4.35 -3.23 12.15
C SER A 82 3.13 -3.84 11.45
N PHE A 83 3.26 -4.25 10.19
CA PHE A 83 2.20 -5.00 9.49
C PHE A 83 1.88 -6.33 10.18
N LEU A 84 2.91 -7.05 10.64
CA LEU A 84 2.71 -8.30 11.39
C LEU A 84 2.01 -8.07 12.73
N ARG A 85 2.49 -7.13 13.54
CA ARG A 85 1.93 -6.77 14.86
C ARG A 85 0.48 -6.32 14.77
N LEU A 86 0.11 -5.61 13.72
CA LEU A 86 -1.25 -5.14 13.47
C LEU A 86 -2.16 -6.21 12.83
N GLY A 87 -1.64 -7.41 12.53
CA GLY A 87 -2.41 -8.48 11.90
C GLY A 87 -2.78 -8.19 10.43
N LEU A 88 -2.10 -7.26 9.76
CA LEU A 88 -2.41 -6.85 8.40
C LEU A 88 -2.10 -7.92 7.35
N HIS A 89 -1.20 -8.85 7.67
CA HIS A 89 -0.88 -10.02 6.84
C HIS A 89 -2.09 -10.96 6.64
N SER A 90 -3.13 -10.86 7.47
CA SER A 90 -4.38 -11.59 7.28
C SER A 90 -5.29 -10.98 6.20
N PHE A 91 -5.00 -9.75 5.77
CA PHE A 91 -5.78 -8.99 4.78
C PHE A 91 -4.99 -8.74 3.50
N PHE A 92 -3.67 -8.67 3.59
CA PHE A 92 -2.78 -8.33 2.48
C PHE A 92 -1.70 -9.39 2.34
N LYS A 93 -1.19 -9.57 1.13
CA LYS A 93 0.08 -10.26 0.92
C LYS A 93 1.20 -9.29 1.31
N VAL A 94 2.03 -9.67 2.29
CA VAL A 94 3.09 -8.80 2.80
C VAL A 94 4.41 -9.57 2.78
N VAL A 95 5.41 -9.01 2.10
CA VAL A 95 6.75 -9.57 1.98
C VAL A 95 7.76 -8.53 2.47
N TYR A 96 8.71 -8.97 3.29
CA TYR A 96 9.93 -8.20 3.55
C TYR A 96 10.92 -8.52 2.45
N GLU A 97 11.37 -7.50 1.73
CA GLU A 97 12.31 -7.63 0.63
C GLU A 97 13.27 -6.45 0.74
N ASP A 98 14.56 -6.73 0.90
CA ASP A 98 15.57 -5.67 0.90
C ASP A 98 15.67 -5.13 -0.54
N LEU A 99 14.90 -4.08 -0.79
CA LEU A 99 14.83 -3.40 -2.07
C LEU A 99 16.00 -2.39 -2.11
N GLU A 100 17.20 -2.90 -2.38
CA GLU A 100 18.42 -2.10 -2.64
C GLU A 100 18.28 -1.20 -3.88
#